data_AF-A0A7S4HZ55-F1
#
_entry.id   AF-A0A7S4HZ55-F1
#
_cell.length_a   1.000
_cell.length_b   1.000
_cell.length_c   1.000
_cell.angle_alpha   90.00
_cell.angle_beta   90.00
_cell.angle_gamma   90.00
#
_symmetry.space_group_name_H-M   'P 1'
#
loop_
_entity.id
_entity.type
_entity.pdbx_description
1 polymer ?
#
loop_
_entity_poly.entity_id
_entity_poly.type
_entity_poly.pdbx_seq_one_letter_code
_entity_poly.pdbx_strand_id
1 'polypeptide(L)'
;AVACSCEALALADGSRAARLPVMVLLASALAKLERHLAAVASCDVGLRLLPWASGTSHQTREQERLLLRRAGCFLVLGQPAQALSDYRSAVKLNSRSAQAAAGVQEAWRALQSMHVQDSLYDVLGAARDTSEDELKKAYRKLALRWHPDKHAQSDGPTRAEAEVRFKQLQDAWAILSVAETRAVYDEELSRRS
;
A
#
# COMPACT_ATOMS: atom_id res chain seq x y z
N ALA A 1 -22.31 5.30 11.73
CA ALA A 1 -23.30 5.43 10.65
C ALA A 1 -22.90 4.67 9.36
N VAL A 2 -22.50 3.39 9.46
CA VAL A 2 -22.10 2.54 8.31
C VAL A 2 -23.25 1.62 7.85
N ALA A 3 -24.33 1.54 8.62
CA ALA A 3 -25.52 0.73 8.30
C ALA A 3 -26.36 1.29 7.12
N CYS A 4 -26.29 2.59 6.84
CA CYS A 4 -27.24 3.24 5.91
C CYS A 4 -27.03 2.91 4.42
N SER A 5 -25.86 2.40 4.02
CA SER A 5 -25.53 2.15 2.61
C SER A 5 -25.94 0.74 2.13
N CYS A 6 -26.07 -0.23 3.03
CA CYS A 6 -26.51 -1.58 2.68
C CYS A 6 -28.05 -1.67 2.56
N GLU A 7 -28.79 -0.90 3.36
CA GLU A 7 -30.27 -0.86 3.28
C GLU A 7 -30.78 -0.18 2.00
N ALA A 8 -30.05 0.81 1.46
CA ALA A 8 -30.40 1.43 0.17
C ALA A 8 -30.30 0.45 -1.02
N LEU A 9 -29.48 -0.61 -0.88
CA LEU A 9 -29.32 -1.68 -1.87
C LEU A 9 -30.40 -2.77 -1.78
N ALA A 10 -31.08 -2.87 -0.63
CA ALA A 10 -32.19 -3.80 -0.42
C ALA A 10 -33.52 -3.28 -1.02
N LEU A 11 -33.64 -1.97 -1.25
CA LEU A 11 -34.87 -1.33 -1.76
C LEU A 11 -34.95 -1.24 -3.30
N ALA A 12 -33.92 -1.67 -4.03
CA ALA A 12 -33.93 -1.66 -5.49
C ALA A 12 -34.38 -3.03 -6.04
N ASP A 13 -35.68 -3.22 -6.21
CA ASP A 13 -36.32 -4.32 -6.97
C ASP A 13 -35.96 -4.36 -8.48
N GLY A 14 -34.85 -3.72 -8.87
CA GLY A 14 -34.32 -3.72 -10.23
C GLY A 14 -33.38 -4.90 -10.51
N SER A 15 -33.33 -5.32 -11.77
CA SER A 15 -32.38 -6.32 -12.28
C SER A 15 -30.94 -5.99 -11.86
N ARG A 16 -30.10 -7.03 -11.65
CA ARG A 16 -28.68 -6.87 -11.26
C ARG A 16 -27.92 -5.89 -12.18
N ALA A 17 -28.31 -5.81 -13.45
CA ALA A 17 -27.78 -4.89 -14.45
C ALA A 17 -28.07 -3.40 -14.14
N ALA A 18 -29.28 -3.10 -13.65
CA ALA A 18 -29.71 -1.72 -13.35
C ALA A 18 -29.00 -1.12 -12.13
N ARG A 19 -28.39 -1.96 -11.29
CA ARG A 19 -27.66 -1.52 -10.08
C ARG A 19 -26.25 -1.00 -10.38
N LEU A 20 -25.63 -1.41 -11.49
CA LEU A 20 -24.25 -1.03 -11.81
C LEU A 20 -24.06 0.50 -11.96
N PRO A 21 -24.90 1.24 -12.73
CA PRO A 21 -24.74 2.69 -12.85
C PRO A 21 -24.85 3.42 -11.51
N VAL A 22 -25.70 2.93 -10.61
CA VAL A 22 -25.86 3.47 -9.25
C VAL A 22 -24.57 3.30 -8.46
N MET A 23 -23.93 2.12 -8.52
CA MET A 23 -22.66 1.87 -7.83
C MET A 23 -21.53 2.76 -8.37
N VAL A 24 -21.45 2.96 -9.69
CA VAL A 24 -20.43 3.82 -10.33
C VAL A 24 -20.57 5.28 -9.89
N LEU A 25 -21.81 5.80 -9.87
CA LEU A 25 -22.11 7.16 -9.42
C LEU A 25 -21.83 7.31 -7.93
N LEU A 26 -22.27 6.34 -7.11
CA LEU A 26 -22.06 6.32 -5.67
C LEU A 26 -20.56 6.33 -5.33
N ALA A 27 -19.76 5.48 -5.98
CA ALA A 27 -18.31 5.45 -5.78
C ALA A 27 -17.65 6.81 -6.08
N SER A 28 -18.10 7.48 -7.15
CA SER A 28 -17.59 8.81 -7.51
C SER A 28 -18.01 9.89 -6.52
N ALA A 29 -19.25 9.85 -6.01
CA ALA A 29 -19.72 10.78 -5.00
C ALA A 29 -18.99 10.58 -3.66
N LEU A 30 -18.85 9.34 -3.20
CA LEU A 30 -18.15 9.01 -1.96
C LEU A 30 -16.68 9.41 -1.99
N ALA A 31 -16.00 9.23 -3.13
CA ALA A 31 -14.62 9.68 -3.28
C ALA A 31 -14.47 11.20 -3.22
N LYS A 32 -15.43 11.96 -3.77
CA LYS A 32 -15.46 13.43 -3.67
C LYS A 32 -15.75 13.92 -2.25
N LEU A 33 -16.45 13.12 -1.45
CA LEU A 33 -16.74 13.38 -0.03
C LEU A 33 -15.65 12.83 0.91
N GLU A 34 -14.49 12.43 0.38
CA GLU A 34 -13.35 11.85 1.13
C GLU A 34 -13.70 10.57 1.91
N ARG A 35 -14.82 9.92 1.59
CA ARG A 35 -15.26 8.65 2.18
C ARG A 35 -14.64 7.48 1.42
N HIS A 36 -13.32 7.42 1.39
CA HIS A 36 -12.55 6.51 0.53
C HIS A 36 -12.85 5.02 0.78
N LEU A 37 -13.01 4.59 2.04
CA LEU A 37 -13.38 3.20 2.35
C LEU A 37 -14.74 2.81 1.78
N ALA A 38 -15.73 3.69 1.88
CA ALA A 38 -17.07 3.45 1.33
C ALA A 38 -17.07 3.50 -0.20
N ALA A 39 -16.21 4.35 -0.80
CA ALA A 39 -16.01 4.39 -2.24
C ALA A 39 -15.41 3.07 -2.76
N VAL A 40 -14.40 2.51 -2.08
CA VAL A 40 -13.82 1.19 -2.39
C VAL A 40 -14.90 0.11 -2.33
N ALA A 41 -15.69 0.05 -1.26
CA ALA A 41 -16.76 -0.93 -1.12
C ALA A 41 -17.79 -0.82 -2.26
N SER A 42 -18.14 0.40 -2.67
CA SER A 42 -19.04 0.63 -3.81
C SER A 42 -18.42 0.16 -5.13
N CYS A 43 -17.11 0.38 -5.32
CA CYS A 43 -16.38 -0.15 -6.47
C CYS A 43 -16.36 -1.68 -6.51
N ASP A 44 -16.15 -2.34 -5.36
CA ASP A 44 -16.15 -3.80 -5.27
C ASP A 44 -17.50 -4.40 -5.65
N VAL A 45 -18.59 -3.81 -5.17
CA VAL A 45 -19.95 -4.21 -5.56
C VAL A 45 -20.15 -3.98 -7.06
N GLY A 46 -19.76 -2.82 -7.59
CA GLY A 46 -19.84 -2.53 -9.02
C GLY A 46 -19.09 -3.54 -9.89
N LEU A 47 -17.85 -3.89 -9.51
CA LEU A 47 -17.02 -4.86 -10.24
C LEU A 47 -17.66 -6.25 -10.28
N ARG A 48 -18.30 -6.68 -9.18
CA ARG A 48 -19.05 -7.94 -9.15
C ARG A 48 -20.28 -7.91 -10.04
N LEU A 49 -20.88 -6.74 -10.28
CA LEU A 49 -22.09 -6.58 -11.10
C LEU A 49 -21.82 -6.54 -12.61
N LEU A 50 -20.58 -6.31 -13.03
CA LEU A 50 -20.19 -6.19 -14.45
C LEU A 50 -20.62 -7.34 -15.36
N PRO A 51 -20.55 -8.64 -14.94
CA PRO A 51 -20.97 -9.75 -15.80
C PRO A 51 -22.43 -9.65 -16.26
N TRP A 52 -23.27 -8.88 -15.56
CA TRP A 52 -24.68 -8.68 -15.90
C TRP A 52 -24.96 -7.36 -16.63
N ALA A 53 -23.95 -6.54 -16.93
CA ALA A 53 -24.15 -5.29 -17.65
C ALA A 53 -24.33 -5.50 -19.16
N SER A 54 -25.06 -4.62 -19.83
CA SER A 54 -25.34 -4.76 -21.26
C SER A 54 -24.11 -4.45 -22.12
N GLY A 55 -23.68 -5.41 -22.94
CA GLY A 55 -22.65 -5.21 -23.98
C GLY A 55 -21.21 -5.22 -23.47
N THR A 56 -20.34 -5.98 -24.16
CA THR A 56 -18.93 -6.19 -23.79
C THR A 56 -18.11 -4.89 -23.78
N SER A 57 -18.35 -3.97 -24.70
CA SER A 57 -17.64 -2.67 -24.77
C SER A 57 -17.99 -1.74 -23.61
N HIS A 58 -19.27 -1.72 -23.19
CA HIS A 58 -19.71 -0.94 -22.04
C HIS A 58 -19.21 -1.56 -20.73
N GLN A 59 -19.22 -2.89 -20.62
CA GLN A 59 -18.62 -3.62 -19.50
C GLN A 59 -17.15 -3.23 -19.31
N THR A 60 -16.33 -3.27 -20.38
CA THR A 60 -14.90 -2.92 -20.29
C THR A 60 -14.68 -1.48 -19.83
N ARG A 61 -15.49 -0.52 -20.33
CA ARG A 61 -15.39 0.90 -19.94
C ARG A 61 -15.75 1.12 -18.47
N GLU A 62 -16.84 0.52 -18.00
CA GLU A 62 -17.24 0.65 -16.60
C GLU A 62 -16.28 -0.10 -15.67
N GLN A 63 -15.73 -1.24 -16.10
CA GLN A 63 -14.67 -1.95 -15.38
C GLN A 63 -13.42 -1.10 -15.21
N GLU A 64 -12.94 -0.47 -16.29
CA GLU A 64 -11.80 0.45 -16.24
C GLU A 64 -12.08 1.59 -15.26
N ARG A 65 -13.25 2.24 -15.35
CA ARG A 65 -13.62 3.36 -14.48
C ARG A 65 -13.64 2.97 -13.00
N LEU A 66 -14.21 1.81 -12.68
CA LEU A 66 -14.28 1.31 -11.31
C LEU A 66 -12.89 0.97 -10.77
N LEU A 67 -12.02 0.33 -11.56
CA LEU A 67 -10.64 0.03 -11.16
C LEU A 67 -9.84 1.31 -10.90
N LEU A 68 -9.91 2.30 -11.80
CA LEU A 68 -9.22 3.58 -11.62
C LEU A 68 -9.68 4.30 -10.36
N ARG A 69 -11.00 4.31 -10.10
CA ARG A 69 -11.56 4.94 -8.89
C ARG A 69 -11.10 4.22 -7.64
N ARG A 70 -11.14 2.89 -7.62
CA ARG A 70 -10.75 2.06 -6.48
C ARG A 70 -9.26 2.22 -6.18
N ALA A 71 -8.41 2.20 -7.22
CA ALA A 71 -6.98 2.42 -7.11
C ALA A 71 -6.63 3.78 -6.50
N GLY A 72 -7.27 4.85 -6.96
CA GLY A 72 -7.08 6.19 -6.39
C GLY A 72 -7.48 6.26 -4.91
N CYS A 73 -8.57 5.58 -4.53
CA CYS A 73 -8.96 5.51 -3.12
C CYS A 73 -7.94 4.70 -2.29
N PHE A 74 -7.38 3.62 -2.83
CA PHE A 74 -6.35 2.85 -2.15
C PHE A 74 -5.05 3.65 -1.92
N LEU A 75 -4.66 4.54 -2.84
CA LEU A 75 -3.53 5.43 -2.61
C LEU A 75 -3.75 6.36 -1.42
N VAL A 76 -4.93 6.99 -1.34
CA VAL A 76 -5.27 7.87 -0.20
C VAL A 76 -5.33 7.10 1.12
N LEU A 77 -5.74 5.83 1.07
CA LEU A 77 -5.79 4.94 2.23
C LEU A 77 -4.41 4.36 2.63
N GLY A 78 -3.32 4.71 1.94
CA GLY A 78 -1.98 4.18 2.23
C GLY A 78 -1.81 2.71 1.84
N GLN A 79 -2.57 2.24 0.85
CA GLN A 79 -2.57 0.86 0.35
C GLN A 79 -2.07 0.78 -1.11
N PRO A 80 -0.83 1.19 -1.41
CA PRO A 80 -0.36 1.34 -2.78
C PRO A 80 -0.13 0.01 -3.52
N ALA A 81 0.01 -1.12 -2.80
CA ALA A 81 0.08 -2.45 -3.41
C ALA A 81 -1.24 -2.83 -4.11
N GLN A 82 -2.37 -2.62 -3.42
CA GLN A 82 -3.71 -2.82 -3.97
C GLN A 82 -3.96 -1.84 -5.13
N ALA A 83 -3.58 -0.57 -4.96
CA ALA A 83 -3.69 0.43 -6.02
C ALA A 83 -2.91 0.04 -7.29
N LEU A 84 -1.68 -0.45 -7.14
CA LEU A 84 -0.84 -0.90 -8.26
C LEU A 84 -1.49 -2.07 -9.01
N SER A 85 -2.06 -3.04 -8.30
CA SER A 85 -2.76 -4.17 -8.91
C SER A 85 -3.93 -3.70 -9.79
N ASP A 86 -4.72 -2.75 -9.28
CA ASP A 86 -5.87 -2.19 -9.99
C ASP A 86 -5.46 -1.37 -11.21
N TYR A 87 -4.45 -0.50 -11.09
CA TYR A 87 -3.95 0.26 -12.22
C TYR A 87 -3.37 -0.64 -13.31
N ARG A 88 -2.64 -1.71 -12.95
CA ARG A 88 -2.15 -2.71 -13.93
C ARG A 88 -3.29 -3.42 -14.63
N SER A 89 -4.36 -3.74 -13.92
CA SER A 89 -5.56 -4.34 -14.49
C SER A 89 -6.26 -3.36 -15.45
N ALA A 90 -6.35 -2.09 -15.09
CA ALA A 90 -6.90 -1.04 -15.96
C ALA A 90 -6.08 -0.84 -17.25
N VAL A 91 -4.74 -0.85 -17.17
CA VAL A 91 -3.86 -0.77 -18.37
C VAL A 91 -4.06 -1.97 -19.30
N LYS A 92 -4.29 -3.17 -18.76
CA LYS A 92 -4.59 -4.36 -19.59
C LYS A 92 -5.91 -4.24 -20.35
N LEU A 93 -6.91 -3.60 -19.75
CA LEU A 93 -8.22 -3.36 -20.38
C LEU A 93 -8.14 -2.24 -21.42
N ASN A 94 -7.40 -1.17 -21.12
CA ASN A 94 -7.23 -0.03 -21.99
C ASN A 94 -5.77 0.45 -21.99
N SER A 95 -5.00 -0.03 -22.95
CA SER A 95 -3.58 0.31 -23.10
C SER A 95 -3.32 1.78 -23.42
N ARG A 96 -4.35 2.52 -23.87
CA ARG A 96 -4.27 3.95 -24.19
C ARG A 96 -4.63 4.86 -23.01
N SER A 97 -4.98 4.29 -21.86
CA SER A 97 -5.38 5.04 -20.68
C SER A 97 -4.19 5.74 -20.03
N ALA A 98 -4.00 7.03 -20.34
CA ALA A 98 -2.96 7.85 -19.73
C ALA A 98 -3.12 7.92 -18.19
N GLN A 99 -4.38 7.95 -17.71
CA GLN A 99 -4.69 7.95 -16.28
C GLN A 99 -4.21 6.66 -15.60
N ALA A 100 -4.45 5.49 -16.20
CA ALA A 100 -4.00 4.22 -15.65
C ALA A 100 -2.46 4.14 -15.61
N ALA A 101 -1.79 4.57 -16.69
CA ALA A 101 -0.33 4.58 -16.77
C ALA A 101 0.32 5.51 -15.73
N ALA A 102 -0.23 6.73 -15.56
CA ALA A 102 0.22 7.66 -14.53
C ALA A 102 0.00 7.09 -13.12
N GLY A 103 -1.16 6.46 -12.89
CA GLY A 103 -1.48 5.79 -11.63
C GLY A 103 -0.53 4.63 -11.28
N VAL A 104 -0.06 3.85 -12.27
CA VAL A 104 0.98 2.83 -12.05
C VAL A 104 2.27 3.47 -11.52
N GLN A 105 2.72 4.58 -12.13
CA GLN A 105 3.93 5.27 -11.68
C GLN A 105 3.76 5.85 -10.28
N GLU A 106 2.61 6.45 -9.99
CA GLU A 106 2.28 6.99 -8.67
C GLU A 106 2.26 5.89 -7.60
N ALA A 107 1.60 4.76 -7.87
CA ALA A 107 1.55 3.63 -6.95
C ALA A 107 2.94 3.01 -6.72
N TRP A 108 3.79 2.94 -7.75
CA TRP A 108 5.19 2.52 -7.59
C TRP A 108 6.00 3.50 -6.74
N ARG A 109 5.84 4.81 -6.94
CA ARG A 109 6.50 5.83 -6.10
C ARG A 109 6.04 5.73 -4.65
N ALA A 110 4.74 5.53 -4.41
CA ALA A 110 4.21 5.33 -3.07
C ALA A 110 4.74 4.03 -2.42
N LEU A 111 4.81 2.93 -3.18
CA LEU A 111 5.42 1.68 -2.70
C LEU A 111 6.90 1.84 -2.38
N GLN A 112 7.65 2.53 -3.25
CA GLN A 112 9.05 2.85 -3.04
C GLN A 112 9.20 3.72 -1.80
N SER A 113 8.41 4.78 -1.65
CA SER A 113 8.42 5.66 -0.48
C SER A 113 8.06 4.93 0.83
N MET A 114 7.20 3.91 0.79
CA MET A 114 6.94 3.04 1.96
C MET A 114 8.10 2.09 2.26
N HIS A 115 8.85 1.71 1.23
CA HIS A 115 10.06 0.89 1.32
C HIS A 115 11.36 1.73 1.33
N VAL A 116 11.29 3.06 1.51
CA VAL A 116 12.45 3.89 1.87
C VAL A 116 12.77 3.56 3.33
N GLN A 117 13.24 2.35 3.53
CA GLN A 117 13.92 1.79 4.68
C GLN A 117 15.25 1.29 4.13
N ASP A 118 16.09 2.19 3.60
CA ASP A 118 17.35 1.78 2.97
C ASP A 118 18.56 2.54 3.51
N SER A 119 18.40 3.42 4.50
CA SER A 119 19.55 3.78 5.32
C SER A 119 19.73 2.75 6.44
N LEU A 120 20.98 2.37 6.71
CA LEU A 120 21.31 1.49 7.84
C LEU A 120 20.88 2.13 9.18
N TYR A 121 20.75 3.47 9.20
CA TYR A 121 20.21 4.23 10.31
C TYR A 121 18.70 4.00 10.49
N ASP A 122 17.92 3.93 9.41
CA ASP A 122 16.47 3.64 9.46
C ASP A 122 16.17 2.24 9.96
N VAL A 123 17.05 1.26 9.64
CA VAL A 123 16.96 -0.11 10.17
C VAL A 123 17.14 -0.12 11.69
N LEU A 124 18.03 0.73 12.21
CA LEU A 124 18.26 0.91 13.64
C LEU A 124 17.27 1.89 14.29
N GLY A 125 16.45 2.59 13.50
CA GLY A 125 15.54 3.65 13.98
C GLY A 125 16.29 4.84 14.58
N ALA A 126 17.48 5.15 14.07
CA ALA A 126 18.33 6.24 14.49
C ALA A 126 18.43 7.32 13.40
N ALA A 127 18.75 8.55 13.79
CA ALA A 127 19.06 9.60 12.83
C ALA A 127 20.54 9.53 12.43
N ARG A 128 20.91 10.10 11.28
CA ARG A 128 22.29 10.07 10.77
C ARG A 128 23.29 10.76 11.72
N ASP A 129 22.85 11.80 12.40
CA ASP A 129 23.60 12.60 13.38
C ASP A 129 23.65 11.98 14.79
N THR A 130 23.06 10.79 14.97
CA THR A 130 23.02 10.09 16.26
C THR A 130 24.42 9.68 16.71
N SER A 131 24.70 9.86 18.00
CA SER A 131 25.98 9.47 18.61
C SER A 131 26.16 7.95 18.62
N GLU A 132 27.40 7.47 18.69
CA GLU A 132 27.69 6.02 18.73
C GLU A 132 27.00 5.33 19.92
N ASP A 133 26.95 5.99 21.07
CA ASP A 133 26.29 5.48 22.27
C ASP A 133 24.77 5.31 22.09
N GLU A 134 24.12 6.25 21.42
CA GLU A 134 22.70 6.17 21.09
C GLU A 134 22.42 5.09 20.03
N LEU A 135 23.29 4.97 19.04
CA LEU A 135 23.21 3.92 18.03
C LEU A 135 23.31 2.52 18.67
N LYS A 136 24.24 2.36 19.61
CA LYS A 136 24.43 1.12 20.38
C LYS A 136 23.22 0.81 21.27
N LYS A 137 22.61 1.82 21.88
CA LYS A 137 21.37 1.66 22.66
C LYS A 137 20.20 1.24 21.75
N ALA A 138 20.06 1.86 20.58
CA ALA A 138 19.02 1.54 19.61
C ALA A 138 19.15 0.10 19.10
N TYR A 139 20.37 -0.32 18.72
CA TYR A 139 20.67 -1.69 18.33
C TYR A 139 20.29 -2.69 19.41
N ARG A 140 20.73 -2.50 20.66
CA ARG A 140 20.42 -3.40 21.78
C ARG A 140 18.93 -3.55 22.02
N LYS A 141 18.18 -2.43 21.95
CA LYS A 141 16.73 -2.42 22.13
C LYS A 141 16.02 -3.24 21.04
N LEU A 142 16.43 -3.07 19.78
CA LEU A 142 15.85 -3.78 18.64
C LEU A 142 16.27 -5.25 18.59
N ALA A 143 17.52 -5.58 18.95
CA ALA A 143 18.02 -6.95 19.00
C ALA A 143 17.24 -7.78 20.02
N LEU A 144 16.96 -7.20 21.20
CA LEU A 144 16.11 -7.83 22.21
C LEU A 144 14.65 -7.96 21.77
N ARG A 145 14.16 -7.02 20.94
CA ARG A 145 12.79 -7.04 20.42
C ARG A 145 12.61 -8.11 19.35
N TRP A 146 13.58 -8.29 18.46
CA TRP A 146 13.49 -9.21 17.31
C TRP A 146 14.20 -10.54 17.53
N HIS A 147 14.70 -10.81 18.73
CA HIS A 147 15.39 -12.06 19.03
C HIS A 147 14.46 -13.28 18.80
N PRO A 148 14.90 -14.30 18.03
CA PRO A 148 14.05 -15.42 17.62
C PRO A 148 13.51 -16.23 18.80
N ASP A 149 14.21 -16.25 19.93
CA ASP A 149 13.78 -16.91 21.17
C ASP A 149 12.49 -16.31 21.76
N LYS A 150 12.25 -15.00 21.59
CA LYS A 150 11.06 -14.32 22.11
C LYS A 150 9.82 -14.50 21.22
N HIS A 151 10.01 -14.93 19.98
CA HIS A 151 8.94 -15.10 18.98
C HIS A 151 8.64 -16.56 18.69
N ALA A 152 9.08 -17.47 19.57
CA ALA A 152 8.84 -18.90 19.43
C ALA A 152 7.39 -19.32 19.76
N GLN A 153 6.62 -18.48 20.49
CA GLN A 153 5.28 -18.84 21.00
C GLN A 153 4.22 -17.71 20.93
N SER A 154 4.33 -16.76 20.01
CA SER A 154 3.49 -15.54 20.02
C SER A 154 2.55 -15.37 18.81
N ASP A 155 1.35 -14.83 19.06
CA ASP A 155 0.37 -14.29 18.08
C ASP A 155 0.86 -13.00 17.36
N GLY A 156 2.17 -12.75 17.37
CA GLY A 156 2.84 -11.56 16.83
C GLY A 156 3.45 -11.79 15.44
N PRO A 157 4.42 -10.96 15.00
CA PRO A 157 5.11 -11.19 13.72
C PRO A 157 5.65 -12.61 13.67
N THR A 158 5.45 -13.29 12.54
CA THR A 158 5.84 -14.70 12.41
C THR A 158 7.33 -14.84 12.67
N ARG A 159 7.77 -16.00 13.21
CA ARG A 159 9.19 -16.30 13.44
C ARG A 159 10.08 -15.93 12.23
N ALA A 160 9.56 -16.14 11.02
CA ALA A 160 10.21 -15.75 9.77
C ALA A 160 10.42 -14.24 9.61
N GLU A 161 9.43 -13.42 9.96
CA GLU A 161 9.55 -11.95 9.94
C GLU A 161 10.56 -11.45 10.97
N ALA A 162 10.55 -12.04 12.17
CA ALA A 162 11.52 -11.69 13.20
C ALA A 162 12.96 -12.03 12.78
N GLU A 163 13.17 -13.17 12.13
CA GLU A 163 14.47 -13.58 11.61
C GLU A 163 14.97 -12.65 10.50
N VAL A 164 14.11 -12.27 9.55
CA VAL A 164 14.45 -11.30 8.50
C VAL A 164 14.83 -9.94 9.10
N ARG A 165 14.04 -9.44 10.06
CA ARG A 165 14.30 -8.15 10.74
C ARG A 165 15.57 -8.19 11.58
N PHE A 166 15.82 -9.30 12.28
CA PHE A 166 17.02 -9.47 13.08
C PHE A 166 18.28 -9.50 12.21
N LYS A 167 18.23 -10.20 11.07
CA LYS A 167 19.34 -10.22 10.10
C LYS A 167 19.65 -8.82 9.56
N GLN A 168 18.62 -8.08 9.13
CA GLN A 168 18.78 -6.69 8.68
C GLN A 168 19.43 -5.81 9.75
N LEU A 169 19.03 -5.99 11.03
CA LEU A 169 19.59 -5.27 12.16
C LEU A 169 21.08 -5.57 12.36
N GLN A 170 21.48 -6.84 12.22
CA GLN A 170 22.87 -7.25 12.32
C GLN A 170 23.72 -6.67 11.19
N ASP A 171 23.23 -6.72 9.96
CA ASP A 171 23.90 -6.18 8.78
C ASP A 171 24.11 -4.66 8.90
N ALA A 172 23.09 -3.94 9.39
CA ALA A 172 23.18 -2.50 9.66
C ALA A 172 24.21 -2.17 10.76
N TRP A 173 24.18 -2.92 11.87
CA TRP A 173 25.13 -2.73 12.96
C TRP A 173 26.57 -3.01 12.54
N ALA A 174 26.82 -4.05 11.74
CA ALA A 174 28.16 -4.41 11.29
C ALA A 174 28.89 -3.29 10.55
N ILE A 175 28.15 -2.43 9.83
CA ILE A 175 28.70 -1.30 9.10
C ILE A 175 28.73 -0.03 9.97
N LEU A 176 27.70 0.22 10.78
CA LEU A 176 27.60 1.47 11.53
C LEU A 176 28.35 1.45 12.87
N SER A 177 28.74 0.27 13.39
CA SER A 177 29.43 0.15 14.67
C SER A 177 30.93 0.49 14.61
N VAL A 178 31.53 0.49 13.43
CA VAL A 178 32.95 0.77 13.23
C VAL A 178 33.07 2.15 12.56
N ALA A 179 33.87 3.04 13.14
CA ALA A 179 33.95 4.44 12.72
C ALA A 179 34.39 4.58 11.26
N GLU A 180 35.34 3.74 10.82
CA GLU A 180 35.84 3.73 9.44
C GLU A 180 34.77 3.31 8.43
N THR A 181 34.04 2.23 8.69
CA THR A 181 32.99 1.74 7.79
C THR A 181 31.76 2.65 7.81
N ARG A 182 31.46 3.28 8.97
CA ARG A 182 30.42 4.30 9.09
C ARG A 182 30.76 5.54 8.25
N ALA A 183 32.00 6.02 8.31
CA ALA A 183 32.44 7.17 7.52
C ALA A 183 32.33 6.92 6.01
N VAL A 184 32.79 5.75 5.53
CA VAL A 184 32.66 5.35 4.11
C VAL A 184 31.18 5.26 3.70
N TYR A 185 30.34 4.70 4.57
CA TYR A 185 28.91 4.62 4.34
C TYR A 185 28.26 6.02 4.26
N ASP A 186 28.62 6.93 5.18
CA ASP A 186 28.10 8.29 5.22
C ASP A 186 28.52 9.14 4.00
N GLU A 187 29.72 8.88 3.46
CA GLU A 187 30.23 9.47 2.21
C GLU A 187 29.48 8.94 0.98
N GLU A 188 29.29 7.63 0.88
CA GLU A 188 28.48 7.04 -0.20
C GLU A 188 27.02 7.52 -0.16
N LEU A 189 26.47 7.69 1.04
CA LEU A 189 25.11 8.19 1.23
C LEU A 189 24.97 9.66 0.80
N SER A 190 25.97 10.51 1.08
CA SER A 190 25.94 11.92 0.63
C SER A 190 26.15 12.07 -0.88
N ARG A 191 26.83 11.13 -1.53
CA ARG A 191 27.00 11.12 -2.99
C ARG A 191 25.71 10.74 -3.74
N ARG A 192 24.81 10.02 -3.07
CA ARG A 192 23.53 9.53 -3.63
C ARG A 192 22.36 10.49 -3.40
N SER A 193 22.49 11.43 -2.47
CA SER A 193 21.51 12.48 -2.16
C SER A 193 21.71 13.72 -3.01
#